data_AF-A0A7G9RC57-F1
#
_entry.id   AF-A0A7G9RC57-F1
#
_cell.length_a   1.000
_cell.length_b   1.000
_cell.length_c   1.000
_cell.angle_alpha   90.00
_cell.angle_beta   90.00
_cell.angle_gamma   90.00
#
_symmetry.space_group_name_H-M   'P 1'
#
loop_
_entity.id
_entity.type
_entity.pdbx_description
1 polymer ?
#
loop_
_entity_poly.entity_id
_entity_poly.type
_entity_poly.pdbx_seq_one_letter_code
_entity_poly.pdbx_strand_id
1 'polypeptide(L)'
;MFKKLLIGLGAVFLLIIVIGAISGGGSDSTSADEESISGTNEDTAEPATEDAGDTKEPAKEEPAAEESKPAGNTVGNWTILNKPKFGQEYGMFKSVDLRVQNTSDSEDDPWLEIRLTNGNDLVTTFDCIGQTVRPGETTTLECSSLDDFRKFTDYEILNAF
;
A
#
# COMPACT_ATOMS: atom_id res chain seq x y z
N MET A 1 37.51 25.90 16.61
CA MET A 1 36.65 25.94 17.81
C MET A 1 35.29 26.52 17.41
N PHE A 2 34.33 25.67 17.04
CA PHE A 2 32.97 26.12 16.71
C PHE A 2 32.09 25.99 17.97
N LYS A 3 31.54 27.13 18.39
CA LYS A 3 30.68 27.27 19.57
C LYS A 3 29.31 26.65 19.29
N LYS A 4 28.89 25.79 20.21
CA LYS A 4 27.54 25.27 20.38
C LYS A 4 26.56 26.45 20.59
N LEU A 5 25.45 26.47 19.85
CA LEU A 5 24.28 27.28 20.19
C LEU A 5 23.07 26.33 20.27
N LEU A 6 22.84 25.83 21.49
CA LEU A 6 21.58 25.29 21.97
C LEU A 6 20.83 26.48 22.60
N ILE A 7 19.54 26.67 22.25
CA ILE A 7 18.43 27.37 22.95
C ILE A 7 17.31 27.53 21.88
N GLY A 8 16.05 27.14 22.06
CA GLY A 8 15.38 26.64 23.26
C GLY A 8 13.97 26.11 22.97
N LEU A 9 13.49 25.34 23.95
CA LEU A 9 12.10 24.95 24.17
C LEU A 9 11.19 26.19 24.38
N GLY A 10 9.92 26.05 23.96
CA GLY A 10 8.81 26.96 24.31
C GLY A 10 7.67 26.84 23.29
N ALA A 11 6.93 25.74 23.20
CA ALA A 11 5.81 25.34 24.07
C ALA A 11 4.49 26.12 23.80
N VAL A 12 3.43 25.32 23.53
CA VAL A 12 2.01 25.53 23.88
C VAL A 12 1.07 26.20 22.85
N PHE A 13 0.30 25.31 22.19
CA PHE A 13 -1.17 25.27 22.09
C PHE A 13 -1.94 26.57 21.78
N LEU A 14 -2.64 26.57 20.65
CA LEU A 14 -3.99 27.12 20.60
C LEU A 14 -4.88 26.31 19.64
N LEU A 15 -5.99 25.88 20.23
CA LEU A 15 -6.99 24.93 19.79
C LEU A 15 -8.17 25.71 19.17
N ILE A 16 -8.62 25.33 17.98
CA ILE A 16 -9.98 25.66 17.52
C ILE A 16 -10.61 24.40 16.89
N ILE A 17 -11.47 23.76 17.68
CA ILE A 17 -12.47 22.79 17.25
C ILE A 17 -13.72 23.58 16.89
N VAL A 18 -14.27 23.38 15.69
CA VAL A 18 -15.68 23.71 15.41
C VAL A 18 -16.37 22.47 14.85
N ILE A 19 -17.31 22.00 15.65
CA ILE A 19 -18.25 20.90 15.41
C ILE A 19 -19.37 21.41 14.49
N GLY A 20 -19.62 20.71 13.38
CA GLY A 20 -20.81 20.87 12.55
C GLY A 20 -21.65 19.59 12.61
N ALA A 21 -22.87 19.71 13.11
CA ALA A 21 -23.75 18.62 13.50
C ALA A 21 -24.54 17.98 12.33
N ILE A 22 -25.00 16.77 12.64
CA ILE A 22 -25.89 15.83 11.94
C ILE A 22 -27.22 16.47 11.54
N SER A 23 -27.78 16.12 10.37
CA SER A 23 -29.24 16.20 10.08
C SER A 23 -29.68 15.30 8.91
N GLY A 24 -30.50 14.27 9.22
CA GLY A 24 -31.53 13.65 8.36
C GLY A 24 -31.07 12.65 7.30
N GLY A 25 -31.43 11.36 7.28
CA GLY A 25 -32.60 10.67 7.85
C GLY A 25 -33.69 10.49 6.77
N GLY A 26 -33.98 9.24 6.38
CA GLY A 26 -35.12 8.91 5.53
C GLY A 26 -35.04 7.53 4.86
N SER A 27 -35.57 6.52 5.54
CA SER A 27 -35.84 5.15 5.08
C SER A 27 -36.85 5.12 3.92
N ASP A 28 -36.80 4.11 3.05
CA ASP A 28 -37.83 3.05 3.08
C ASP A 28 -37.57 1.91 2.09
N SER A 29 -37.88 0.73 2.59
CA SER A 29 -37.80 -0.60 2.01
C SER A 29 -38.68 -0.78 0.78
N THR A 30 -38.27 -1.67 -0.14
CA THR A 30 -39.23 -2.61 -0.75
C THR A 30 -38.52 -3.94 -1.02
N SER A 31 -39.01 -4.96 -0.32
CA SER A 31 -38.69 -6.37 -0.50
C SER A 31 -39.41 -6.94 -1.72
N ALA A 32 -38.99 -8.17 -2.07
CA ALA A 32 -39.74 -9.20 -2.80
C ALA A 32 -39.61 -9.11 -4.33
N ASP A 33 -39.43 -10.19 -5.10
CA ASP A 33 -39.58 -11.62 -4.87
C ASP A 33 -38.68 -12.41 -5.84
N GLU A 34 -38.39 -13.65 -5.45
CA GLU A 34 -37.83 -14.71 -6.27
C GLU A 34 -38.75 -15.05 -7.46
N GLU A 35 -38.20 -15.49 -8.60
CA GLU A 35 -38.39 -16.86 -9.10
C GLU A 35 -37.74 -17.07 -10.49
N SER A 36 -36.88 -18.07 -10.49
CA SER A 36 -36.49 -19.03 -11.52
C SER A 36 -37.38 -19.12 -12.77
N ILE A 37 -36.74 -19.05 -13.96
CA ILE A 37 -37.24 -19.72 -15.16
C ILE A 37 -36.09 -20.54 -15.77
N SER A 38 -36.22 -21.86 -15.61
CA SER A 38 -35.51 -22.90 -16.33
C SER A 38 -35.86 -22.85 -17.82
N GLY A 39 -34.85 -22.72 -18.68
CA GLY A 39 -34.95 -22.89 -20.12
C GLY A 39 -33.81 -23.78 -20.64
N THR A 40 -34.16 -25.01 -20.96
CA THR A 40 -33.29 -26.08 -21.50
C THR A 40 -33.19 -25.98 -23.04
N ASN A 41 -32.10 -26.58 -23.58
CA ASN A 41 -31.80 -27.01 -24.96
C ASN A 41 -30.92 -26.04 -25.76
N GLU A 42 -29.64 -26.37 -25.98
CA GLU A 42 -29.01 -27.40 -26.84
C GLU A 42 -28.59 -26.82 -28.19
N ASP A 43 -27.26 -26.83 -28.35
CA ASP A 43 -26.49 -27.13 -29.55
C ASP A 43 -26.60 -26.22 -30.79
N THR A 44 -25.51 -25.52 -31.12
CA THR A 44 -25.12 -25.18 -32.49
C THR A 44 -23.64 -24.73 -32.53
N ALA A 45 -22.81 -25.64 -33.05
CA ALA A 45 -21.68 -25.46 -33.98
C ALA A 45 -20.55 -24.43 -33.69
N GLU A 46 -19.32 -24.96 -33.65
CA GLU A 46 -18.06 -24.23 -33.97
C GLU A 46 -18.12 -23.62 -35.39
N PRO A 47 -17.36 -22.52 -35.60
CA PRO A 47 -16.17 -22.69 -36.43
C PRO A 47 -14.92 -21.90 -35.97
N ALA A 48 -13.79 -22.60 -36.03
CA ALA A 48 -12.47 -22.25 -36.57
C ALA A 48 -11.94 -20.79 -36.53
N THR A 49 -10.82 -20.66 -35.79
CA THR A 49 -9.57 -19.93 -36.09
C THR A 49 -9.62 -18.56 -36.77
N GLU A 50 -9.15 -17.52 -36.07
CA GLU A 50 -8.13 -16.60 -36.59
C GLU A 50 -7.14 -16.18 -35.49
N ASP A 51 -5.88 -16.17 -35.91
CA ASP A 51 -4.67 -15.77 -35.22
C ASP A 51 -4.74 -14.27 -34.86
N ALA A 52 -4.75 -13.95 -33.58
CA ALA A 52 -4.45 -12.61 -33.09
C ALA A 52 -3.16 -12.71 -32.29
N GLY A 53 -2.04 -12.52 -33.00
CA GLY A 53 -0.76 -12.20 -32.40
C GLY A 53 -0.89 -10.94 -31.56
N ASP A 54 -1.21 -11.10 -30.29
CA ASP A 54 -0.99 -10.05 -29.30
C ASP A 54 0.51 -9.99 -29.03
N THR A 55 1.12 -9.08 -29.77
CA THR A 55 2.40 -8.43 -29.51
C THR A 55 2.68 -8.44 -28.01
N LYS A 56 3.67 -9.24 -27.59
CA LYS A 56 4.31 -9.09 -26.29
C LYS A 56 4.66 -7.62 -26.12
N GLU A 57 3.90 -6.91 -25.30
CA GLU A 57 4.41 -5.68 -24.71
C GLU A 57 5.72 -6.08 -24.00
N PRO A 58 6.85 -5.39 -24.24
CA PRO A 58 8.08 -5.72 -23.54
C PRO A 58 7.77 -5.60 -22.05
N ALA A 59 7.97 -6.68 -21.31
CA ALA A 59 8.05 -6.61 -19.86
C ALA A 59 9.08 -5.51 -19.55
N LYS A 60 8.58 -4.34 -19.14
CA LYS A 60 9.42 -3.22 -18.75
C LYS A 60 10.24 -3.73 -17.58
N GLU A 61 11.56 -3.70 -17.74
CA GLU A 61 12.53 -4.20 -16.77
C GLU A 61 12.07 -3.82 -15.36
N GLU A 62 11.78 -4.83 -14.53
CA GLU A 62 11.54 -4.63 -13.12
C GLU A 62 12.73 -3.85 -12.57
N PRO A 63 12.53 -2.77 -11.81
CA PRO A 63 13.63 -2.16 -11.10
C PRO A 63 14.10 -3.16 -10.05
N ALA A 64 15.14 -3.92 -10.41
CA ALA A 64 15.67 -4.99 -9.60
C ALA A 64 16.53 -4.41 -8.48
N ALA A 65 16.09 -4.59 -7.23
CA ALA A 65 16.94 -4.45 -6.06
C ALA A 65 17.86 -5.68 -5.98
N GLU A 66 19.16 -5.50 -6.20
CA GLU A 66 20.13 -6.54 -5.89
C GLU A 66 20.41 -6.49 -4.37
N GLU A 67 20.14 -7.60 -3.68
CA GLU A 67 20.21 -7.78 -2.21
C GLU A 67 19.07 -7.17 -1.39
N SER A 68 17.89 -7.77 -1.50
CA SER A 68 16.73 -7.45 -0.65
C SER A 68 16.86 -8.04 0.77
N LYS A 69 16.74 -7.17 1.79
CA LYS A 69 16.62 -7.52 3.24
C LYS A 69 15.60 -8.64 3.47
N PRO A 70 15.84 -9.59 4.40
CA PRO A 70 14.93 -10.71 4.64
C PRO A 70 13.61 -10.24 5.26
N ALA A 71 12.50 -10.89 4.89
CA ALA A 71 11.26 -10.82 5.66
C ALA A 71 11.51 -11.33 7.09
N GLY A 72 10.77 -10.80 8.08
CA GLY A 72 10.93 -11.12 9.50
C GLY A 72 11.66 -10.06 10.32
N ASN A 73 11.99 -8.90 9.73
CA ASN A 73 12.44 -7.74 10.49
C ASN A 73 11.26 -7.04 11.19
N THR A 74 11.51 -6.46 12.36
CA THR A 74 10.53 -5.66 13.11
C THR A 74 10.88 -4.18 13.00
N VAL A 75 9.87 -3.36 12.75
CA VAL A 75 9.95 -1.90 12.63
C VAL A 75 8.87 -1.30 13.52
N GLY A 76 9.25 -0.66 14.62
CA GLY A 76 8.29 -0.25 15.65
C GLY A 76 7.50 -1.44 16.19
N ASN A 77 6.17 -1.35 16.15
CA ASN A 77 5.25 -2.42 16.55
C ASN A 77 4.97 -3.45 15.44
N TRP A 78 5.63 -3.37 14.29
CA TRP A 78 5.25 -4.11 13.09
C TRP A 78 6.31 -5.11 12.65
N THR A 79 5.93 -6.39 12.54
CA THR A 79 6.79 -7.39 11.90
C THR A 79 6.48 -7.48 10.42
N ILE A 80 7.50 -7.35 9.58
CA ILE A 80 7.39 -7.40 8.12
C ILE A 80 7.32 -8.85 7.65
N LEU A 81 6.25 -9.24 6.96
CA LEU A 81 5.97 -10.63 6.61
C LEU A 81 6.38 -11.01 5.18
N ASN A 82 6.60 -10.03 4.31
CA ASN A 82 7.10 -10.27 2.95
C ASN A 82 8.00 -9.14 2.48
N LYS A 83 8.80 -9.45 1.47
CA LYS A 83 9.55 -8.44 0.73
C LYS A 83 8.58 -7.59 -0.10
N PRO A 84 8.70 -6.26 -0.07
CA PRO A 84 8.12 -5.34 -1.05
C PRO A 84 8.31 -5.82 -2.48
N LYS A 85 7.26 -5.72 -3.30
CA LYS A 85 7.34 -5.87 -4.75
C LYS A 85 7.12 -4.49 -5.39
N PHE A 86 8.09 -4.03 -6.17
CA PHE A 86 8.02 -2.73 -6.83
C PHE A 86 7.75 -2.95 -8.31
N GLY A 87 6.62 -2.46 -8.81
CA GLY A 87 6.22 -2.61 -10.20
C GLY A 87 5.69 -1.31 -10.80
N GLN A 88 5.82 -1.17 -12.12
CA GLN A 88 5.20 -0.07 -12.87
C GLN A 88 3.98 -0.59 -13.63
N GLU A 89 2.87 0.14 -13.57
CA GLU A 89 1.65 -0.12 -14.34
C GLU A 89 1.17 1.19 -14.99
N TYR A 90 0.95 1.19 -16.32
CA TYR A 90 0.54 2.39 -17.08
C TYR A 90 1.46 3.62 -16.94
N GLY A 91 2.75 3.41 -16.67
CA GLY A 91 3.72 4.50 -16.48
C GLY A 91 3.65 5.18 -15.11
N MET A 92 2.79 4.69 -14.21
CA MET A 92 2.76 5.04 -12.79
C MET A 92 3.23 3.84 -11.97
N PHE A 93 3.93 4.04 -10.86
CA PHE A 93 4.27 2.92 -10.00
C PHE A 93 3.03 2.42 -9.28
N LYS A 94 2.79 1.11 -9.39
CA LYS A 94 1.70 0.45 -8.68
C LYS A 94 2.23 -0.05 -7.34
N SER A 95 1.43 0.25 -6.32
CA SER A 95 1.33 -0.39 -5.01
C SER A 95 2.41 -1.42 -4.67
N VAL A 96 3.17 -1.14 -3.61
CA VAL A 96 3.94 -2.18 -2.94
C VAL A 96 3.01 -2.97 -2.04
N ASP A 97 2.79 -4.25 -2.36
CA ASP A 97 2.14 -5.17 -1.43
C ASP A 97 3.07 -5.44 -0.24
N LEU A 98 2.85 -4.76 0.89
CA LEU A 98 3.59 -4.97 2.13
C LEU A 98 2.67 -5.54 3.20
N ARG A 99 2.90 -6.79 3.61
CA ARG A 99 2.17 -7.44 4.70
C ARG A 99 2.93 -7.28 6.00
N VAL A 100 2.20 -6.92 7.04
CA VAL A 100 2.74 -6.71 8.38
C VAL A 100 1.89 -7.41 9.43
N GLN A 101 2.48 -7.69 10.59
CA GLN A 101 1.78 -8.17 11.78
C GLN A 101 1.94 -7.16 12.92
N ASN A 102 0.84 -6.82 13.60
CA ASN A 102 0.92 -6.03 14.83
C ASN A 102 1.50 -6.90 15.95
N THR A 103 2.62 -6.48 16.53
CA THR A 103 3.31 -7.16 17.63
C THR A 103 3.16 -6.47 18.98
N SER A 104 2.43 -5.35 19.03
CA SER A 104 2.08 -4.69 20.29
C SER A 104 0.98 -5.45 21.05
N ASP A 105 0.69 -5.01 22.28
CA ASP A 105 -0.37 -5.52 23.14
C ASP A 105 -1.69 -4.74 22.99
N SER A 106 -1.75 -3.74 22.10
CA SER A 106 -2.94 -2.95 21.78
C SER A 106 -3.26 -2.91 20.28
N GLU A 107 -4.45 -2.43 19.94
CA GLU A 107 -4.76 -2.04 18.57
C GLU A 107 -3.83 -0.90 18.13
N ASP A 108 -3.36 -0.93 16.89
CA ASP A 108 -2.43 0.06 16.33
C ASP A 108 -2.68 0.25 14.82
N ASP A 109 -2.34 1.42 14.30
CA ASP A 109 -2.46 1.79 12.88
C ASP A 109 -1.06 1.77 12.23
N PRO A 110 -0.81 0.91 11.24
CA PRO A 110 0.50 0.84 10.62
C PRO A 110 0.74 2.06 9.73
N TRP A 111 1.81 2.79 10.03
CA TRP A 111 2.36 3.83 9.18
C TRP A 111 3.86 3.64 9.01
N LEU A 112 4.23 3.08 7.86
CA LEU A 112 5.61 2.78 7.51
C LEU A 112 6.04 3.60 6.30
N GLU A 113 7.34 3.86 6.20
CA GLU A 113 7.95 4.48 5.03
C GLU A 113 8.94 3.49 4.41
N ILE A 114 8.86 3.29 3.09
CA ILE A 114 9.86 2.53 2.35
C ILE A 114 10.74 3.50 1.57
N ARG A 115 12.03 3.54 1.89
CA ARG A 115 13.04 4.33 1.16
C ARG A 115 13.73 3.47 0.14
N LEU A 116 13.75 3.90 -1.12
CA LEU A 116 14.59 3.28 -2.15
C LEU A 116 15.87 4.09 -2.33
N THR A 117 16.99 3.40 -2.45
CA THR A 117 18.31 4.02 -2.55
C THR A 117 19.10 3.46 -3.71
N ASN A 118 20.00 4.29 -4.26
CA ASN A 118 21.00 3.87 -5.23
C ASN A 118 22.38 4.26 -4.68
N GLY A 119 23.07 3.30 -4.10
CA GLY A 119 24.23 3.60 -3.25
C GLY A 119 23.81 4.41 -2.02
N ASN A 120 24.33 5.65 -1.89
CA ASN A 120 24.02 6.54 -0.77
C ASN A 120 22.90 7.56 -1.08
N ASP A 121 22.41 7.57 -2.32
CA ASP A 121 21.43 8.55 -2.77
C ASP A 121 20.01 7.99 -2.54
N LEU A 122 19.17 8.79 -1.86
CA LEU A 122 17.73 8.52 -1.78
C LEU A 122 17.11 8.77 -3.15
N VAL A 123 16.44 7.75 -3.68
CA VAL A 123 15.82 7.76 -4.99
C VAL A 123 14.34 8.11 -4.90
N THR A 124 13.63 7.50 -3.94
CA THR A 124 12.21 7.76 -3.70
C THR A 124 11.79 7.26 -2.31
N THR A 125 10.65 7.73 -1.84
CA THR A 125 9.96 7.22 -0.66
C THR A 125 8.56 6.73 -1.02
N PHE A 126 8.13 5.62 -0.41
CA PHE A 126 6.74 5.17 -0.41
C PHE A 126 6.16 5.34 0.98
N ASP A 127 5.00 6.00 1.06
CA ASP A 127 4.18 6.04 2.25
C ASP A 127 3.26 4.81 2.25
N CYS A 128 3.42 3.96 3.27
CA CYS A 128 2.65 2.74 3.47
C CYS A 128 1.72 2.89 4.66
N ILE A 129 0.42 2.92 4.40
CA ILE A 129 -0.60 3.12 5.42
C ILE A 129 -1.56 1.94 5.40
N GLY A 130 -2.02 1.54 6.58
CA GLY A 130 -3.08 0.55 6.71
C GLY A 130 -4.12 0.97 7.74
N GLN A 131 -5.18 0.18 7.82
CA GLN A 131 -6.22 0.28 8.85
C GLN A 131 -5.73 -0.23 10.21
N THR A 132 -6.48 0.07 11.26
CA THR A 132 -6.26 -0.45 12.61
C THR A 132 -6.20 -1.98 12.65
N VAL A 133 -5.18 -2.50 13.32
CA VAL A 133 -4.91 -3.94 13.44
C VAL A 133 -4.81 -4.34 14.91
N ARG A 134 -5.45 -5.44 15.30
CA ARG A 134 -5.36 -5.97 16.66
C ARG A 134 -4.03 -6.67 16.94
N PRO A 135 -3.64 -6.84 18.22
CA PRO A 135 -2.49 -7.64 18.61
C PRO A 135 -2.44 -9.01 17.93
N GLY A 136 -1.33 -9.32 17.25
CA GLY A 136 -1.10 -10.57 16.56
C GLY A 136 -1.78 -10.72 15.19
N GLU A 137 -2.65 -9.81 14.79
CA GLU A 137 -3.29 -9.84 13.48
C GLU A 137 -2.37 -9.28 12.38
N THR A 138 -2.65 -9.69 11.13
CA THR A 138 -1.89 -9.28 9.95
C THR A 138 -2.74 -8.44 9.01
N THR A 139 -2.14 -7.44 8.39
CA THR A 139 -2.77 -6.65 7.32
C THR A 139 -1.83 -6.47 6.14
N THR A 140 -2.39 -6.07 4.98
CA THR A 140 -1.62 -5.59 3.82
C THR A 140 -1.72 -4.07 3.80
N LEU A 141 -0.58 -3.39 3.65
CA LEU A 141 -0.50 -1.94 3.54
C LEU A 141 -0.63 -1.51 2.11
N GLU A 142 -1.30 -0.38 1.91
CA GLU A 142 -1.28 0.33 0.64
C GLU A 142 -0.11 1.30 0.66
N CYS A 143 0.84 1.08 -0.24
CA CYS A 143 2.06 1.86 -0.35
C CYS A 143 2.05 2.68 -1.64
N SER A 144 2.24 3.99 -1.53
CA SER A 144 2.23 4.89 -2.68
C SER A 144 3.39 5.88 -2.65
N SER A 145 3.84 6.31 -3.84
CA SER A 145 4.85 7.35 -4.01
C SER A 145 4.41 8.29 -5.14
N LEU A 146 4.80 9.57 -5.02
CA LEU A 146 4.61 10.57 -6.07
C LEU A 146 5.88 10.81 -6.90
N ASP A 147 7.00 10.17 -6.56
CA ASP A 147 8.25 10.35 -7.28
C ASP A 147 8.32 9.42 -8.50
N ASP A 148 8.89 9.93 -9.60
CA ASP A 148 9.31 9.09 -10.72
C ASP A 148 10.74 8.60 -10.48
N PHE A 149 10.91 7.28 -10.40
CA PHE A 149 12.23 6.65 -10.35
C PHE A 149 12.35 5.51 -11.34
N ARG A 150 13.57 5.24 -11.79
CA ARG A 150 13.80 4.20 -12.81
C ARG A 150 14.63 3.03 -12.30
N LYS A 151 15.49 3.26 -11.32
CA LYS A 151 16.44 2.28 -10.81
C LYS A 151 16.74 2.58 -9.35
N PHE A 152 16.89 1.52 -8.57
CA PHE A 152 17.38 1.55 -7.20
C PHE A 152 18.16 0.26 -6.96
N THR A 153 19.07 0.27 -5.98
CA THR A 153 19.89 -0.89 -5.63
C THR A 153 19.44 -1.52 -4.33
N ASP A 154 18.97 -0.73 -3.37
CA ASP A 154 18.55 -1.21 -2.04
C ASP A 154 17.31 -0.46 -1.54
N TYR A 155 16.66 -1.00 -0.52
CA TYR A 155 15.56 -0.37 0.18
C TYR A 155 15.65 -0.52 1.71
N GLU A 156 14.96 0.38 2.40
CA GLU A 156 14.78 0.33 3.84
C GLU A 156 13.32 0.57 4.20
N ILE A 157 12.83 -0.14 5.23
CA ILE A 157 11.50 0.08 5.80
C ILE A 157 11.70 0.71 7.17
N LEU A 158 11.08 1.86 7.38
CA LEU A 158 11.18 2.66 8.59
C LEU A 158 9.81 2.85 9.20
N ASN A 159 9.79 3.07 10.51
CA ASN A 159 8.60 3.61 11.15
C ASN A 159 8.53 5.09 10.80
N ALA A 160 7.38 5.56 10.32
CA ALA A 160 7.22 6.98 10.00
C ALA A 160 7.18 7.85 11.27
N PHE A 161 6.98 7.25 12.45
CA PHE A 161 6.85 7.92 13.76
C PHE A 161 7.64 7.25 14.90
#